data_AF-A0A7S1GME4-F1
#
_entry.id   AF-A0A7S1GME4-F1
#
_cell.length_a   1.000
_cell.length_b   1.000
_cell.length_c   1.000
_cell.angle_alpha   90.00
_cell.angle_beta   90.00
_cell.angle_gamma   90.00
#
_symmetry.space_group_name_H-M   'P 1'
#
loop_
_entity.id
_entity.type
_entity.pdbx_description
1 polymer ?
#
loop_
_entity_poly.entity_id
_entity_poly.type
_entity_poly.pdbx_seq_one_letter_code
_entity_poly.pdbx_strand_id
1 'polypeptide(L)'
;DVDDVELRQRRKTSGRKKSPADVDDVELERRLERQQLQRRHIIVQAMLQKLRLSPAESRAAHPVREIDAVRGSTQHFRIHINEIPKAEPLRYPLPLPSVGKQWALAKLLIDVGPDPLVLALKLLLLERSVLVLGEHMQEVTACACALLELLRPFEWASGFTPVLPPRMLDFVNSPVPFVAGVVATDVAEIENDDRVLEAMTAGMSLLNLSTNTLQITNEKGITKKMSLCPYLREQLGYLRGRVLDLACEPSSALVNF
;
A
#
# COMPACT_ATOMS: atom_id res chain seq x y z
N ASP A 1 37.99 45.50 -7.42
CA ASP A 1 37.21 46.71 -7.65
C ASP A 1 35.72 46.39 -7.73
N VAL A 2 34.99 47.10 -6.88
CA VAL A 2 33.56 47.46 -6.90
C VAL A 2 32.45 46.41 -6.70
N ASP A 3 32.55 45.16 -7.17
CA ASP A 3 31.34 44.29 -7.19
C ASP A 3 31.05 43.44 -5.94
N ASP A 4 32.03 43.24 -5.04
CA ASP A 4 31.85 42.38 -3.85
C ASP A 4 31.34 43.13 -2.59
N VAL A 5 31.25 44.47 -2.65
CA VAL A 5 30.80 45.30 -1.53
C VAL A 5 29.29 45.60 -1.60
N GLU A 6 28.69 45.65 -2.79
CA GLU A 6 27.24 45.89 -2.95
C GLU A 6 26.36 44.68 -2.61
N LEU A 7 26.85 43.45 -2.80
CA LEU A 7 26.09 42.22 -2.51
C LEU A 7 25.94 41.93 -1.01
N ARG A 8 26.82 42.47 -0.17
CA ARG A 8 26.70 42.39 1.30
C ARG A 8 25.76 43.44 1.89
N GLN A 9 25.46 44.53 1.18
CA GLN A 9 24.55 45.57 1.67
C GLN A 9 23.07 45.31 1.29
N ARG A 10 22.78 44.58 0.20
CA ARG A 10 21.38 44.22 -0.16
C ARG A 10 20.75 43.10 0.66
N ARG A 11 21.51 42.36 1.47
CA ARG A 11 20.98 41.31 2.37
C ARG A 11 20.46 41.81 3.72
N LYS A 12 20.52 43.12 4.01
CA LYS A 12 20.04 43.68 5.30
C LYS A 12 18.67 44.37 5.26
N THR A 13 17.99 44.43 4.11
CA THR A 13 16.70 45.14 4.00
C THR A 13 15.66 44.33 3.22
N SER A 14 15.31 43.15 3.73
CA SER A 14 14.00 42.54 3.45
C SER A 14 13.56 41.68 4.63
N GLY A 15 13.67 42.24 5.83
CA GLY A 15 12.89 41.78 6.96
C GLY A 15 11.50 42.35 6.80
N ARG A 16 10.60 41.61 6.14
CA ARG A 16 9.15 41.87 6.24
C ARG A 16 8.81 41.76 7.72
N LYS A 17 8.76 42.90 8.44
CA LYS A 17 8.30 42.96 9.83
C LYS A 17 6.89 42.39 9.83
N LYS A 18 6.74 41.15 10.29
CA LYS A 18 5.43 40.56 10.55
C LYS A 18 4.69 41.50 11.49
N SER A 19 3.43 41.78 11.18
CA SER A 19 2.63 42.67 12.01
C SER A 19 2.51 42.05 13.42
N PRO A 20 2.32 42.84 14.49
CA PRO A 20 2.19 42.32 15.86
C PRO A 20 1.14 41.20 15.97
N ALA A 21 0.05 41.30 15.19
CA ALA A 21 -1.00 40.28 15.11
C ALA A 21 -0.52 38.96 14.48
N ASP A 22 0.31 39.00 13.43
CA ASP A 22 0.86 37.80 12.77
C ASP A 22 1.89 37.05 13.65
N VAL A 23 2.50 37.73 14.62
CA VAL A 23 3.47 37.12 15.54
C VAL A 23 2.73 36.40 16.67
N ASP A 24 1.64 36.99 17.18
CA ASP A 24 0.80 36.39 18.21
C ASP A 24 0.04 35.15 17.70
N ASP A 25 -0.45 35.15 16.46
CA ASP A 25 -1.11 33.98 15.85
C ASP A 25 -0.13 32.81 15.65
N VAL A 26 1.09 33.09 15.18
CA VAL A 26 2.14 32.06 15.01
C VAL A 26 2.61 31.50 16.36
N GLU A 27 2.67 32.33 17.41
CA GLU A 27 3.04 31.89 18.76
C GLU A 27 1.90 31.07 19.40
N LEU A 28 0.64 31.42 19.12
CA LEU A 28 -0.54 30.66 19.55
C LEU A 28 -0.61 29.29 18.88
N GLU A 29 -0.39 29.22 17.56
CA GLU A 29 -0.30 27.95 16.81
C GLU A 29 0.79 27.04 17.40
N ARG A 30 2.00 27.57 17.64
CA ARG A 30 3.10 26.81 18.26
C ARG A 30 2.76 26.32 19.67
N ARG A 31 1.99 27.08 20.45
CA ARG A 31 1.54 26.67 21.78
C ARG A 31 0.52 25.55 21.70
N LEU A 32 -0.43 25.64 20.76
CA LEU A 32 -1.41 24.58 20.49
C LEU A 32 -0.73 23.30 20.01
N GLU A 33 0.22 23.39 19.09
CA GLU A 33 1.03 22.26 18.62
C GLU A 33 1.80 21.60 19.76
N ARG A 34 2.48 22.38 20.62
CA ARG A 34 3.19 21.85 21.79
C ARG A 34 2.25 21.18 22.78
N GLN A 35 1.07 21.76 23.05
CA GLN A 35 0.05 21.14 23.89
C GLN A 35 -0.46 19.84 23.28
N GLN A 36 -0.71 19.79 21.98
CA GLN A 36 -1.13 18.59 21.27
C GLN A 36 -0.03 17.51 21.29
N LEU A 37 1.23 17.88 21.08
CA LEU A 37 2.39 16.98 21.16
C LEU A 37 2.55 16.41 22.56
N GLN A 38 2.44 17.24 23.60
CA GLN A 38 2.45 16.80 25.00
C GLN A 38 1.31 15.84 25.29
N ARG A 39 0.10 16.13 24.79
CA ARG A 39 -1.07 15.26 24.97
C ARG A 39 -0.88 13.91 24.29
N ARG A 40 -0.37 13.90 23.04
CA ARG A 40 -0.02 12.67 22.30
C ARG A 40 1.05 11.85 23.04
N HIS A 41 2.09 12.52 23.54
CA HIS A 41 3.16 11.88 24.29
C HIS A 41 2.64 11.18 25.55
N ILE A 42 1.77 11.85 26.31
CA ILE A 42 1.13 11.28 27.51
C ILE A 42 0.29 10.04 27.16
N ILE A 43 -0.49 10.10 26.07
CA ILE A 43 -1.32 8.97 25.63
C ILE A 43 -0.44 7.77 25.22
N VAL A 44 0.60 8.01 24.42
CA VAL A 44 1.52 6.95 23.97
C VAL A 44 2.27 6.36 25.15
N GLN A 45 2.72 7.18 26.09
CA GLN A 45 3.41 6.72 27.29
C GLN A 45 2.47 5.89 28.19
N ALA A 46 1.21 6.31 28.35
CA ALA A 46 0.19 5.54 29.07
C ALA A 46 -0.08 4.18 28.39
N MET A 47 -0.19 4.15 27.05
CA MET A 47 -0.31 2.90 26.30
C MET A 47 0.92 2.00 26.51
N LEU A 48 2.13 2.51 26.29
CA LEU A 48 3.36 1.72 26.37
C LEU A 48 3.62 1.15 27.77
N GLN A 49 3.25 1.89 28.82
CA GLN A 49 3.50 1.46 30.19
C GLN A 49 2.42 0.53 30.76
N LYS A 50 1.17 0.61 30.27
CA LYS A 50 0.01 0.03 30.98
C LYS A 50 -1.06 -0.61 30.11
N LEU A 51 -0.80 -0.92 28.83
CA LEU A 51 -1.71 -1.74 28.02
C LEU A 51 -1.76 -3.20 28.53
N ARG A 52 -2.38 -3.42 29.69
CA ARG A 52 -2.64 -4.72 30.27
C ARG A 52 -4.07 -5.10 29.93
N LEU A 53 -4.22 -5.98 28.94
CA LEU A 53 -5.51 -6.58 28.63
C LEU A 53 -6.00 -7.35 29.86
N SER A 54 -7.23 -7.14 30.27
CA SER A 54 -7.87 -8.02 31.24
C SER A 54 -8.01 -9.43 30.65
N PRO A 55 -8.12 -10.48 31.49
CA PRO A 55 -8.38 -11.83 31.00
C PRO A 55 -9.63 -11.94 30.11
N ALA A 56 -10.63 -11.07 30.30
CA ALA A 56 -11.81 -10.99 29.44
C ALA A 56 -11.47 -10.36 28.07
N GLU A 57 -10.73 -9.24 28.04
CA GLU A 57 -10.30 -8.60 26.79
C GLU A 57 -9.32 -9.47 25.99
N SER A 58 -8.46 -10.25 26.66
CA SER A 58 -7.54 -11.19 26.00
C SER A 58 -8.24 -12.35 25.27
N ARG A 59 -9.53 -12.62 25.59
CA ARG A 59 -10.33 -13.72 25.00
C ARG A 59 -11.16 -13.26 23.80
N ALA A 60 -10.61 -12.38 22.96
CA ALA A 60 -11.26 -11.99 21.71
C ALA A 60 -11.39 -13.20 20.78
N ALA A 61 -12.62 -13.69 20.56
CA ALA A 61 -12.88 -14.76 19.61
C ALA A 61 -12.73 -14.21 18.18
N HIS A 62 -11.85 -14.80 17.38
CA HIS A 62 -11.88 -14.53 15.94
C HIS A 62 -13.13 -15.17 15.32
N PRO A 63 -13.76 -14.50 14.34
CA PRO A 63 -14.83 -15.14 13.59
C PRO A 63 -14.31 -16.46 13.01
N VAL A 64 -15.09 -17.52 13.19
CA VAL A 64 -14.69 -18.89 12.82
C VAL A 64 -14.43 -19.02 11.32
N ARG A 65 -15.01 -18.12 10.49
CA ARG A 65 -14.81 -18.04 9.05
C ARG A 65 -14.64 -16.59 8.60
N GLU A 66 -13.67 -16.33 7.72
CA GLU A 66 -13.40 -14.98 7.17
C GLU A 66 -14.62 -14.37 6.47
N ILE A 67 -15.48 -15.20 5.85
CA ILE A 67 -16.69 -14.76 5.15
C ILE A 67 -17.74 -14.12 6.09
N ASP A 68 -17.72 -14.47 7.38
CA ASP A 68 -18.66 -13.91 8.37
C ASP A 68 -18.30 -12.46 8.72
N ALA A 69 -17.00 -12.09 8.61
CA ALA A 69 -16.54 -10.72 8.77
C ALA A 69 -17.03 -9.82 7.62
N VAL A 70 -17.09 -10.34 6.39
CA VAL A 70 -17.59 -9.61 5.21
C VAL A 70 -19.09 -9.36 5.28
N ARG A 71 -19.86 -10.26 5.91
CA ARG A 71 -21.33 -10.19 6.01
C ARG A 71 -21.87 -9.31 7.14
N GLY A 72 -21.00 -8.58 7.85
CA GLY A 72 -21.42 -7.49 8.74
C GLY A 72 -21.64 -7.84 10.21
N SER A 73 -21.31 -9.06 10.66
CA SER A 73 -21.21 -9.36 12.10
C SER A 73 -19.78 -9.12 12.60
N THR A 74 -19.30 -7.87 12.49
CA THR A 74 -17.96 -7.52 12.99
C THR A 74 -18.00 -7.41 14.50
N GLN A 75 -17.51 -8.45 15.18
CA GLN A 75 -17.13 -8.32 16.58
C GLN A 75 -16.05 -7.24 16.71
N HIS A 76 -16.02 -6.54 17.84
CA HIS A 76 -15.03 -5.49 18.07
C HIS A 76 -14.20 -5.82 19.30
N PHE A 77 -12.89 -5.74 19.14
CA PHE A 77 -11.95 -5.67 20.25
C PHE A 77 -12.04 -4.29 20.90
N ARG A 78 -12.23 -4.25 22.22
CA ARG A 78 -12.37 -3.00 22.98
C ARG A 78 -11.27 -2.90 24.02
N ILE A 79 -10.63 -1.74 24.10
CA ILE A 79 -9.61 -1.45 25.12
C ILE A 79 -10.02 -0.21 25.91
N HIS A 80 -10.03 -0.34 27.23
CA HIS A 80 -10.19 0.78 28.15
C HIS A 80 -8.82 1.30 28.60
N ILE A 81 -8.53 2.58 28.35
CA ILE A 81 -7.32 3.25 28.87
C ILE A 81 -7.73 4.01 30.13
N ASN A 82 -7.52 3.38 31.28
CA ASN A 82 -7.99 3.88 32.57
C ASN A 82 -7.32 5.21 32.98
N GLU A 83 -6.18 5.52 32.40
CA GLU A 83 -5.36 6.70 32.67
C GLU A 83 -5.88 7.98 31.99
N ILE A 84 -6.84 7.87 31.06
CA ILE A 84 -7.42 9.03 30.37
C ILE A 84 -8.86 9.25 30.86
N PRO A 85 -9.11 10.27 31.71
CA PRO A 85 -10.45 10.53 32.24
C PRO A 85 -11.45 10.83 31.12
N LYS A 86 -12.59 10.13 31.12
CA LYS A 86 -13.69 10.27 30.14
C LYS A 86 -13.36 9.84 28.70
N ALA A 87 -12.26 9.11 28.45
CA ALA A 87 -12.00 8.57 27.13
C ALA A 87 -13.01 7.47 26.80
N GLU A 88 -13.57 7.51 25.60
CA GLU A 88 -14.30 6.37 25.04
C GLU A 88 -13.36 5.19 24.86
N PRO A 89 -13.82 3.94 25.06
CA PRO A 89 -13.00 2.76 24.80
C PRO A 89 -12.60 2.71 23.33
N LEU A 90 -11.32 2.42 23.07
CA LEU A 90 -10.84 2.17 21.72
C LEU A 90 -11.52 0.92 21.17
N ARG A 91 -12.04 1.01 19.95
CA ARG A 91 -12.74 -0.08 19.27
C ARG A 91 -12.02 -0.44 17.98
N TYR A 92 -11.62 -1.70 17.86
CA TYR A 92 -11.03 -2.26 16.64
C TYR A 92 -11.90 -3.39 16.11
N PRO A 93 -12.19 -3.45 14.81
CA PRO A 93 -12.93 -4.58 14.24
C PRO A 93 -12.13 -5.87 14.35
N LEU A 94 -12.82 -7.00 14.48
CA LEU A 94 -12.26 -8.34 14.40
C LEU A 94 -12.59 -8.99 13.04
N PRO A 95 -11.63 -9.70 12.41
CA PRO A 95 -10.25 -9.87 12.85
C PRO A 95 -9.49 -8.54 12.86
N LEU A 96 -8.50 -8.41 13.76
CA LEU A 96 -7.76 -7.16 13.89
C LEU A 96 -7.15 -6.78 12.53
N PRO A 97 -7.15 -5.49 12.17
CA PRO A 97 -6.64 -5.05 10.89
C PRO A 97 -5.17 -5.48 10.74
N SER A 98 -4.88 -6.24 9.70
CA SER A 98 -3.50 -6.49 9.30
C SER A 98 -3.01 -5.27 8.53
N VAL A 99 -2.41 -4.34 9.28
CA VAL A 99 -1.98 -3.04 8.75
C VAL A 99 -1.10 -3.22 7.51
N GLY A 100 -0.17 -4.17 7.52
CA GLY A 100 0.71 -4.43 6.37
C GLY A 100 -0.05 -4.90 5.11
N LYS A 101 -0.99 -5.83 5.27
CA LYS A 101 -1.79 -6.37 4.14
C LYS A 101 -2.75 -5.34 3.58
N GLN A 102 -3.44 -4.62 4.46
CA GLN A 102 -4.41 -3.58 4.07
C GLN A 102 -3.71 -2.38 3.42
N TRP A 103 -2.55 -2.00 3.94
CA TRP A 103 -1.73 -0.96 3.34
C TRP A 103 -1.25 -1.39 1.94
N ALA A 104 -0.75 -2.62 1.79
CA ALA A 104 -0.31 -3.14 0.49
C ALA A 104 -1.47 -3.15 -0.52
N LEU A 105 -2.68 -3.51 -0.11
CA LEU A 105 -3.88 -3.46 -0.96
C LEU A 105 -4.24 -2.02 -1.36
N ALA A 106 -4.19 -1.07 -0.42
CA ALA A 106 -4.44 0.34 -0.72
C ALA A 106 -3.39 0.87 -1.71
N LYS A 107 -2.11 0.53 -1.51
CA LYS A 107 -1.02 0.89 -2.41
C LYS A 107 -1.20 0.29 -3.80
N LEU A 108 -1.58 -0.99 -3.89
CA LEU A 108 -1.91 -1.66 -5.15
C LEU A 108 -3.03 -0.96 -5.92
N LEU A 109 -4.10 -0.52 -5.23
CA LEU A 109 -5.20 0.21 -5.85
C LEU A 109 -4.76 1.59 -6.37
N ILE A 110 -3.81 2.24 -5.70
CA ILE A 110 -3.25 3.53 -6.13
C ILE A 110 -2.34 3.33 -7.36
N ASP A 111 -1.42 2.36 -7.28
CA ASP A 111 -0.36 2.18 -8.28
C ASP A 111 -0.89 1.50 -9.54
N VAL A 112 -1.77 0.51 -9.40
CA VAL A 112 -2.24 -0.31 -10.53
C VAL A 112 -3.64 0.12 -10.99
N GLY A 113 -3.79 0.26 -12.31
CA GLY A 113 -5.04 0.55 -13.00
C GLY A 113 -6.13 -0.49 -12.70
N PRO A 114 -7.42 -0.11 -12.75
CA PRO A 114 -8.51 -1.09 -12.60
C PRO A 114 -8.45 -2.18 -13.69
N ASP A 115 -8.03 -1.83 -14.91
CA ASP A 115 -7.98 -2.76 -16.03
C ASP A 115 -6.88 -3.84 -15.86
N PRO A 116 -5.60 -3.48 -15.65
CA PRO A 116 -4.56 -4.44 -15.29
C PRO A 116 -4.90 -5.27 -14.05
N LEU A 117 -5.55 -4.66 -13.05
CA LEU A 117 -5.87 -5.34 -11.80
C LEU A 117 -6.93 -6.42 -11.95
N VAL A 118 -8.01 -6.15 -12.71
CA VAL A 118 -9.04 -7.15 -13.04
C VAL A 118 -8.43 -8.31 -13.80
N LEU A 119 -7.53 -8.03 -14.74
CA LEU A 119 -6.89 -9.05 -15.55
C LEU A 119 -5.88 -9.87 -14.72
N ALA A 120 -5.08 -9.23 -13.86
CA ALA A 120 -4.19 -9.91 -12.94
C ALA A 120 -4.97 -10.86 -12.02
N LEU A 121 -6.07 -10.39 -11.43
CA LEU A 121 -6.94 -11.25 -10.61
C LEU A 121 -7.47 -12.46 -11.39
N LYS A 122 -7.87 -12.28 -12.65
CA LYS A 122 -8.29 -13.40 -13.52
C LYS A 122 -7.17 -14.39 -13.79
N LEU A 123 -5.95 -13.93 -14.06
CA LEU A 123 -4.79 -14.79 -14.27
C LEU A 123 -4.50 -15.63 -13.03
N LEU A 124 -4.56 -15.02 -11.85
CA LEU A 124 -4.35 -15.72 -10.59
C LEU A 124 -5.45 -16.76 -10.32
N LEU A 125 -6.72 -16.43 -10.58
CA LEU A 125 -7.82 -17.40 -10.45
C LEU A 125 -7.73 -18.55 -11.47
N LEU A 126 -6.99 -18.37 -12.56
CA LEU A 126 -6.68 -19.39 -13.56
C LEU A 126 -5.35 -20.11 -13.28
N GLU A 127 -4.73 -19.85 -12.12
CA GLU A 127 -3.42 -20.37 -11.71
C GLU A 127 -2.35 -20.14 -12.79
N ARG A 128 -2.29 -18.92 -13.34
CA ARG A 128 -1.27 -18.51 -14.31
C ARG A 128 -0.14 -17.75 -13.65
N SER A 129 1.07 -17.91 -14.20
CA SER A 129 2.24 -17.21 -13.72
C SER A 129 2.15 -15.71 -13.99
N VAL A 130 2.38 -14.90 -12.97
CA VAL A 130 2.41 -13.44 -13.06
C VAL A 130 3.75 -12.95 -12.54
N LEU A 131 4.50 -12.28 -13.41
CA LEU A 131 5.72 -11.56 -13.06
C LEU A 131 5.38 -10.07 -12.87
N VAL A 132 5.71 -9.50 -11.73
CA VAL A 132 5.55 -8.08 -11.41
C VAL A 132 6.88 -7.39 -11.63
N LEU A 133 6.92 -6.36 -12.45
CA LEU A 133 8.12 -5.62 -12.82
C LEU A 133 7.99 -4.16 -12.40
N GLY A 134 9.02 -3.60 -11.77
CA GLY A 134 9.07 -2.18 -11.43
C GLY A 134 10.46 -1.71 -11.05
N GLU A 135 10.59 -0.40 -10.83
CA GLU A 135 11.87 0.26 -10.52
C GLU A 135 12.16 0.29 -9.01
N HIS A 136 11.12 0.20 -8.18
CA HIS A 136 11.22 0.32 -6.73
C HIS A 136 10.85 -0.99 -6.03
N MET A 137 11.75 -1.48 -5.19
CA MET A 137 11.57 -2.74 -4.46
C MET A 137 10.32 -2.74 -3.58
N GLN A 138 10.00 -1.60 -2.98
CA GLN A 138 8.85 -1.42 -2.11
C GLN A 138 7.54 -1.60 -2.88
N GLU A 139 7.45 -1.02 -4.08
CA GLU A 139 6.27 -1.12 -4.95
C GLU A 139 6.07 -2.54 -5.46
N VAL A 140 7.15 -3.16 -5.95
CA VAL A 140 7.12 -4.54 -6.44
C VAL A 140 6.72 -5.51 -5.32
N THR A 141 7.32 -5.39 -4.14
CA THR A 141 7.00 -6.23 -2.97
C THR A 141 5.56 -6.03 -2.53
N ALA A 142 5.12 -4.78 -2.40
CA ALA A 142 3.76 -4.45 -1.96
C ALA A 142 2.73 -4.98 -2.95
N CYS A 143 2.95 -4.76 -4.25
CA CYS A 143 2.08 -5.24 -5.31
C CYS A 143 1.99 -6.77 -5.32
N ALA A 144 3.13 -7.48 -5.30
CA ALA A 144 3.15 -8.94 -5.30
C ALA A 144 2.41 -9.53 -4.08
N CYS A 145 2.60 -8.96 -2.88
CA CYS A 145 1.86 -9.38 -1.68
C CYS A 145 0.36 -9.07 -1.78
N ALA A 146 0.01 -7.88 -2.25
CA ALA A 146 -1.36 -7.41 -2.34
C ALA A 146 -2.19 -8.18 -3.38
N LEU A 147 -1.57 -8.64 -4.47
CA LEU A 147 -2.18 -9.54 -5.44
C LEU A 147 -2.67 -10.84 -4.79
N LEU A 148 -1.91 -11.38 -3.82
CA LEU A 148 -2.34 -12.57 -3.07
C LEU A 148 -3.47 -12.24 -2.09
N GLU A 149 -3.43 -11.07 -1.46
CA GLU A 149 -4.52 -10.65 -0.56
C GLU A 149 -5.84 -10.40 -1.32
N LEU A 150 -5.78 -9.98 -2.59
CA LEU A 150 -6.95 -9.87 -3.46
C LEU A 150 -7.63 -11.20 -3.78
N LEU A 151 -6.92 -12.33 -3.64
CA LEU A 151 -7.50 -13.65 -3.89
C LEU A 151 -8.42 -14.14 -2.78
N ARG A 152 -8.40 -13.50 -1.60
CA ARG A 152 -9.22 -13.88 -0.45
C ARG A 152 -10.69 -14.07 -0.87
N PRO A 153 -11.35 -15.18 -0.45
CA PRO A 153 -10.89 -16.16 0.54
C PRO A 153 -10.03 -17.31 -0.05
N PHE A 154 -9.68 -17.28 -1.34
CA PHE A 154 -8.77 -18.25 -1.92
C PHE A 154 -7.34 -17.97 -1.48
N GLU A 155 -6.56 -19.03 -1.31
CA GLU A 155 -5.15 -18.95 -0.97
C GLU A 155 -4.32 -19.40 -2.17
N TRP A 156 -3.25 -18.66 -2.46
CA TRP A 156 -2.31 -19.04 -3.50
C TRP A 156 -1.48 -20.23 -3.04
N ALA A 157 -1.57 -21.34 -3.76
CA ALA A 157 -0.90 -22.59 -3.40
C ALA A 157 0.44 -22.82 -4.14
N SER A 158 0.77 -21.97 -5.11
CA SER A 158 1.94 -22.16 -5.99
C SER A 158 3.12 -21.27 -5.60
N GLY A 159 4.15 -21.20 -6.43
CA GLY A 159 5.37 -20.45 -6.12
C GLY A 159 5.08 -18.97 -5.83
N PHE A 160 5.69 -18.42 -4.78
CA PHE A 160 5.61 -17.00 -4.46
C PHE A 160 6.99 -16.47 -4.10
N THR A 161 7.43 -15.40 -4.78
CA THR A 161 8.70 -14.74 -4.50
C THR A 161 8.55 -13.23 -4.73
N PRO A 162 8.25 -12.44 -3.68
CA PRO A 162 7.87 -11.04 -3.87
C PRO A 162 8.95 -10.18 -4.53
N VAL A 163 10.22 -10.55 -4.40
CA VAL A 163 11.35 -9.98 -5.14
C VAL A 163 12.35 -11.09 -5.48
N LEU A 164 12.60 -11.28 -6.77
CA LEU A 164 13.61 -12.16 -7.33
C LEU A 164 14.94 -11.39 -7.43
N PRO A 165 16.04 -11.98 -6.95
CA PRO A 165 17.38 -11.46 -7.25
C PRO A 165 17.61 -11.47 -8.78
N PRO A 166 18.30 -10.46 -9.36
CA PRO A 166 18.53 -10.37 -10.81
C PRO A 166 19.19 -11.62 -11.42
N ARG A 167 20.04 -12.31 -10.65
CA ARG A 167 20.72 -13.54 -11.08
C ARG A 167 19.83 -14.77 -11.18
N MET A 168 18.58 -14.68 -10.70
CA MET A 168 17.62 -15.78 -10.66
C MET A 168 16.50 -15.61 -11.67
N LEU A 169 16.70 -14.81 -12.73
CA LEU A 169 15.65 -14.61 -13.73
C LEU A 169 15.27 -15.92 -14.45
N ASP A 170 16.15 -16.92 -14.48
CA ASP A 170 15.83 -18.27 -14.99
C ASP A 170 14.64 -18.93 -14.27
N PHE A 171 14.26 -18.45 -13.08
CA PHE A 171 13.05 -18.85 -12.37
C PHE A 171 11.77 -18.65 -13.18
N VAL A 172 11.73 -17.70 -14.13
CA VAL A 172 10.55 -17.45 -14.98
C VAL A 172 10.16 -18.66 -15.82
N ASN A 173 11.10 -19.58 -16.07
CA ASN A 173 10.88 -20.84 -16.79
C ASN A 173 10.30 -21.95 -15.90
N SER A 174 9.88 -21.63 -14.67
CA SER A 174 9.24 -22.59 -13.77
C SER A 174 8.03 -23.26 -14.44
N PRO A 175 7.93 -24.61 -14.41
CA PRO A 175 6.81 -25.34 -14.97
C PRO A 175 5.54 -25.26 -14.11
N VAL A 176 5.67 -24.77 -12.86
CA VAL A 176 4.55 -24.55 -11.95
C VAL A 176 4.19 -23.05 -11.91
N PRO A 177 2.90 -22.71 -11.71
CA PRO A 177 2.47 -21.33 -11.60
C PRO A 177 3.22 -20.58 -10.50
N PHE A 178 3.43 -19.28 -10.69
CA PHE A 178 4.03 -18.45 -9.66
C PHE A 178 3.54 -17.00 -9.68
N VAL A 179 3.69 -16.33 -8.54
CA VAL A 179 3.68 -14.87 -8.47
C VAL A 179 5.07 -14.43 -8.03
N ALA A 180 5.76 -13.67 -8.86
CA ALA A 180 7.10 -13.19 -8.52
C ALA A 180 7.29 -11.73 -8.90
N GLY A 181 8.19 -11.04 -8.21
CA GLY A 181 8.55 -9.65 -8.51
C GLY A 181 9.99 -9.51 -9.01
N VAL A 182 10.26 -8.59 -9.93
CA VAL A 182 11.61 -8.22 -10.37
C VAL A 182 11.76 -6.72 -10.27
N VAL A 183 12.89 -6.30 -9.71
CA VAL A 183 13.27 -4.89 -9.61
C VAL A 183 14.37 -4.62 -10.61
N ALA A 184 14.16 -3.68 -11.51
CA ALA A 184 15.13 -3.30 -12.51
C ALA A 184 15.16 -1.78 -12.68
N THR A 185 16.36 -1.22 -12.84
CA THR A 185 16.54 0.21 -13.13
C THR A 185 16.03 0.55 -14.53
N ASP A 186 16.22 -0.37 -15.48
CA ASP A 186 15.65 -0.30 -16.82
C ASP A 186 14.68 -1.47 -16.99
N VAL A 187 13.38 -1.17 -16.87
CA VAL A 187 12.33 -2.18 -17.03
C VAL A 187 12.27 -2.74 -18.45
N ALA A 188 12.71 -1.97 -19.46
CA ALA A 188 12.72 -2.44 -20.84
C ALA A 188 13.77 -3.55 -21.06
N GLU A 189 14.85 -3.57 -20.28
CA GLU A 189 15.85 -4.65 -20.31
C GLU A 189 15.20 -5.99 -19.95
N ILE A 190 14.36 -6.01 -18.91
CA ILE A 190 13.66 -7.23 -18.47
C ILE A 190 12.51 -7.61 -19.43
N GLU A 191 11.78 -6.62 -19.96
CA GLU A 191 10.70 -6.88 -20.93
C GLU A 191 11.21 -7.53 -22.21
N ASN A 192 12.42 -7.17 -22.64
CA ASN A 192 13.04 -7.69 -23.86
C ASN A 192 14.02 -8.85 -23.62
N ASP A 193 14.15 -9.35 -22.38
CA ASP A 193 14.98 -10.51 -22.08
C ASP A 193 14.38 -11.77 -22.72
N ASP A 194 15.21 -12.52 -23.46
CA ASP A 194 14.79 -13.73 -24.19
C ASP A 194 14.06 -14.73 -23.28
N ARG A 195 14.50 -14.88 -22.02
CA ARG A 195 13.88 -15.82 -21.06
C ARG A 195 12.47 -15.37 -20.66
N VAL A 196 12.25 -14.06 -20.53
CA VAL A 196 10.94 -13.50 -20.21
C VAL A 196 10.00 -13.67 -21.39
N LEU A 197 10.47 -13.37 -22.60
CA LEU A 197 9.70 -13.56 -23.84
C LEU A 197 9.32 -15.03 -24.05
N GLU A 198 10.25 -15.96 -23.84
CA GLU A 198 10.00 -17.40 -23.89
C GLU A 198 8.96 -17.83 -22.85
N ALA A 199 9.14 -17.44 -21.58
CA ALA A 199 8.17 -17.74 -20.52
C ALA A 199 6.78 -17.18 -20.81
N MET A 200 6.69 -16.01 -21.45
CA MET A 200 5.41 -15.43 -21.88
C MET A 200 4.70 -16.27 -22.94
N THR A 201 5.44 -16.92 -23.85
CA THR A 201 4.86 -17.90 -24.79
C THR A 201 4.40 -19.18 -24.10
N ALA A 202 5.02 -19.52 -22.96
CA ALA A 202 4.71 -20.68 -22.15
C ALA A 202 3.58 -20.48 -21.11
N GLY A 203 2.96 -19.30 -21.08
CA GLY A 203 1.79 -19.04 -20.23
C GLY A 203 1.98 -17.96 -19.16
N MET A 204 3.17 -17.37 -19.01
CA MET A 204 3.45 -16.29 -18.07
C MET A 204 2.93 -14.94 -18.58
N SER A 205 2.42 -14.10 -17.68
CA SER A 205 2.05 -12.71 -17.98
C SER A 205 2.90 -11.74 -17.17
N LEU A 206 3.13 -10.55 -17.71
CA LEU A 206 4.01 -9.52 -17.14
C LEU A 206 3.20 -8.29 -16.75
N LEU A 207 3.21 -7.94 -15.46
CA LEU A 207 2.62 -6.71 -14.92
C LEU A 207 3.73 -5.68 -14.70
N ASN A 208 3.77 -4.65 -15.54
CA ASN A 208 4.72 -3.55 -15.41
C ASN A 208 4.08 -2.41 -14.61
N LEU A 209 4.68 -2.08 -13.46
CA LEU A 209 4.22 -1.03 -12.55
C LEU A 209 4.58 0.38 -13.06
N SER A 210 5.73 0.54 -13.73
CA SER A 210 6.18 1.83 -14.29
C SER A 210 5.25 2.32 -15.40
N THR A 211 4.82 1.41 -16.28
CA THR A 211 3.89 1.73 -17.38
C THR A 211 2.42 1.51 -17.02
N ASN A 212 2.15 0.86 -15.88
CA ASN A 212 0.83 0.44 -15.45
C ASN A 212 0.10 -0.44 -16.49
N THR A 213 0.85 -1.35 -17.12
CA THR A 213 0.34 -2.25 -18.16
C THR A 213 0.49 -3.71 -17.75
N LEU A 214 -0.48 -4.53 -18.15
CA LEU A 214 -0.39 -5.97 -18.04
C LEU A 214 -0.27 -6.58 -19.44
N GLN A 215 0.88 -7.13 -19.75
CA GLN A 215 1.11 -7.92 -20.95
C GLN A 215 0.65 -9.36 -20.70
N ILE A 216 -0.44 -9.75 -21.34
CA ILE A 216 -1.01 -11.09 -21.22
C ILE A 216 -0.18 -12.06 -22.06
N THR A 217 0.03 -13.28 -21.53
CA THR A 217 0.64 -14.39 -22.27
C THR A 217 0.08 -14.59 -23.68
N ASN A 218 0.97 -14.98 -24.60
CA ASN A 218 0.65 -15.30 -26.00
C ASN A 218 0.10 -16.72 -26.20
N GLU A 219 -0.14 -17.48 -25.12
CA GLU A 219 -0.68 -18.82 -25.22
C GLU A 219 -2.09 -18.84 -25.85
N LYS A 220 -2.27 -19.75 -26.79
CA LYS A 220 -3.50 -19.88 -27.57
C LYS A 220 -4.70 -20.14 -26.67
N GLY A 221 -5.74 -19.31 -26.80
CA GLY A 221 -7.04 -19.50 -26.15
C GLY A 221 -7.24 -18.70 -24.85
N ILE A 222 -6.19 -18.10 -24.28
CA ILE A 222 -6.31 -17.26 -23.08
C ILE A 222 -6.96 -15.92 -23.38
N THR A 223 -6.67 -15.30 -24.52
CA THR A 223 -7.17 -13.96 -24.89
C THR A 223 -8.70 -13.85 -24.81
N LYS A 224 -9.43 -14.92 -25.16
CA LYS A 224 -10.90 -14.96 -25.06
C LYS A 224 -11.41 -14.98 -23.60
N LYS A 225 -10.64 -15.56 -22.67
CA LYS A 225 -10.96 -15.62 -21.23
C LYS A 225 -10.61 -14.30 -20.51
N MET A 226 -9.75 -13.50 -21.13
CA MET A 226 -9.23 -12.23 -20.61
C MET A 226 -10.07 -11.00 -20.99
N SER A 227 -11.36 -11.17 -21.28
CA SER A 227 -12.27 -10.03 -21.43
C SER A 227 -12.36 -9.25 -20.12
N LEU A 228 -12.50 -7.93 -20.17
CA LEU A 228 -12.71 -7.15 -18.94
C LEU A 228 -14.11 -7.43 -18.36
N CYS A 229 -14.23 -7.37 -17.04
CA CYS A 229 -15.52 -7.40 -16.34
C CYS A 229 -15.91 -5.94 -16.02
N PRO A 230 -16.91 -5.35 -16.72
CA PRO A 230 -17.24 -3.93 -16.55
C PRO A 230 -17.64 -3.57 -15.12
N TYR A 231 -18.42 -4.44 -14.46
CA TYR A 231 -18.84 -4.24 -13.09
C TYR A 231 -17.65 -4.18 -12.12
N LEU A 232 -16.74 -5.17 -12.19
CA LEU A 232 -15.59 -5.20 -11.29
C LEU A 232 -14.62 -4.05 -11.54
N ARG A 233 -14.43 -3.68 -12.83
CA ARG A 233 -13.65 -2.51 -13.24
C ARG A 233 -14.19 -1.23 -12.59
N GLU A 234 -15.50 -1.01 -12.65
CA GLU A 234 -16.15 0.17 -12.07
C GLU A 234 -16.00 0.20 -10.55
N GLN A 235 -16.21 -0.94 -9.88
CA GLN A 235 -16.04 -1.03 -8.42
C GLN A 235 -14.60 -0.76 -7.98
N LEU A 236 -13.61 -1.32 -8.68
CA LEU A 236 -12.20 -1.04 -8.40
C LEU A 236 -11.83 0.41 -8.68
N GLY A 237 -12.39 1.02 -9.73
CA GLY A 237 -12.26 2.44 -10.01
C GLY A 237 -12.82 3.32 -8.89
N TYR A 238 -14.01 2.99 -8.38
CA TYR A 238 -14.62 3.67 -7.25
C TYR A 238 -13.77 3.55 -5.97
N LEU A 239 -13.30 2.34 -5.65
CA LEU A 239 -12.43 2.11 -4.49
C LEU A 239 -11.11 2.86 -4.60
N ARG A 240 -10.48 2.84 -5.78
CA ARG A 240 -9.27 3.63 -6.04
C ARG A 240 -9.50 5.12 -5.82
N GLY A 241 -10.61 5.68 -6.33
CA GLY A 241 -10.96 7.09 -6.10
C GLY A 241 -11.05 7.43 -4.61
N ARG A 242 -11.76 6.59 -3.84
CA ARG A 242 -11.85 6.78 -2.38
C ARG A 242 -10.51 6.69 -1.66
N VAL A 243 -9.64 5.76 -2.06
CA VAL A 243 -8.32 5.63 -1.45
C VAL A 243 -7.44 6.83 -1.80
N LEU A 244 -7.52 7.34 -3.03
CA LEU A 244 -6.81 8.56 -3.43
C LEU A 244 -7.29 9.79 -2.65
N ASP A 245 -8.60 9.92 -2.41
CA ASP A 245 -9.15 11.01 -1.59
C ASP A 245 -8.58 10.97 -0.16
N LEU A 246 -8.48 9.78 0.43
CA LEU A 246 -7.86 9.58 1.75
C LEU A 246 -6.34 9.76 1.74
N ALA A 247 -5.70 9.49 0.60
CA ALA A 247 -4.26 9.65 0.42
C ALA A 247 -3.85 11.12 0.30
N CYS A 248 -4.76 12.01 -0.11
CA CYS A 248 -4.50 13.46 -0.21
C CYS A 248 -4.28 14.15 1.14
N GLU A 249 -4.60 13.51 2.27
CA GLU A 249 -4.34 14.09 3.58
C GLU A 249 -2.82 14.20 3.86
N PRO A 250 -2.30 15.36 4.31
CA PRO A 250 -0.87 15.54 4.57
C PRO A 250 -0.27 14.56 5.59
N SER A 251 -1.11 14.03 6.49
CA SER A 251 -0.75 13.02 7.49
C SER A 251 -0.81 11.58 6.97
N SER A 252 -1.16 11.36 5.70
CA SER A 252 -1.33 10.03 5.14
C SER A 252 0.01 9.33 4.89
N ALA A 253 0.14 8.13 5.44
CA ALA A 253 1.28 7.24 5.22
C ALA A 253 1.19 6.48 3.88
N LEU A 254 0.17 6.73 3.05
CA LEU A 254 0.00 6.07 1.75
C LEU A 254 0.83 6.73 0.64
N VAL A 255 1.11 8.04 0.75
CA VAL A 255 1.83 8.82 -0.27
C VAL A 255 3.25 9.19 0.17
N ASN A 256 3.47 9.35 1.47
CA ASN A 256 4.72 9.86 2.03
C ASN A 256 5.62 8.73 2.58
N PHE A 257 6.08 7.82 1.71
CA PHE A 257 7.12 6.84 2.03
C PHE A 257 8.15 6.73 0.92
#